data_AF-A0A5B8MMY3-F1
#
_entry.id   AF-A0A5B8MMY3-F1
#
_cell.length_a   1.000
_cell.length_b   1.000
_cell.length_c   1.000
_cell.angle_alpha   90.00
_cell.angle_beta   90.00
_cell.angle_gamma   90.00
#
_symmetry.space_group_name_H-M   'P 1'
#
loop_
_entity.id
_entity.type
_entity.pdbx_description
1 polymer ?
#
loop_
_entity_poly.entity_id
_entity_poly.type
_entity_poly.pdbx_seq_one_letter_code
_entity_poly.pdbx_strand_id
1 'polypeptide(L)'
;MAGDTLTTKAEGEEVAVKYCTNLRASVETDVNAAPRAFVHSREWKKIMAGDPVEINPSVGHGMKIMTVAEWAGRWKRNDDFPDCLACGSLNTREHHFIQTWCRGNRKWESETLCLDCHNYSWRSYCDPEFTTPSEHEKERWNKMLEGNSALGVEN
;
A
#
# COMPACT_ATOMS: atom_id res chain seq x y z
N MET A 1 30.10 16.20 49.51
CA MET A 1 29.86 16.10 48.06
C MET A 1 28.95 14.89 47.83
N ALA A 2 27.64 15.06 48.02
CA ALA A 2 26.65 14.05 47.66
C ALA A 2 26.06 14.50 46.31
N GLY A 3 26.24 13.67 45.29
CA GLY A 3 25.82 13.98 43.92
C GLY A 3 24.33 13.78 43.77
N ASP A 4 23.62 14.86 43.43
CA ASP A 4 22.23 14.81 42.98
C ASP A 4 22.15 14.07 41.64
N THR A 5 21.60 12.86 41.68
CA THR A 5 21.23 12.13 40.47
C THR A 5 19.87 12.65 40.01
N LEU A 6 19.89 13.63 39.11
CA LEU A 6 18.70 14.09 38.39
C LEU A 6 18.11 12.92 37.60
N THR A 7 17.02 12.36 38.12
CA THR A 7 16.15 11.46 37.37
C THR A 7 15.43 12.27 36.31
N THR A 8 15.87 12.17 35.06
CA THR A 8 15.10 12.66 33.92
C THR A 8 13.84 11.81 33.78
N LYS A 9 12.67 12.45 33.92
CA LYS A 9 11.38 11.85 33.60
C LYS A 9 11.40 11.43 32.13
N ALA A 10 11.06 10.18 31.85
CA ALA A 10 10.80 9.72 30.49
C ALA A 10 9.66 10.56 29.91
N GLU A 11 9.97 11.35 28.89
CA GLU A 11 8.99 12.01 28.04
C GLU A 11 8.14 10.91 27.39
N GLY A 12 6.81 11.05 27.44
CA GLY A 12 5.89 10.04 26.94
C GLY A 12 6.17 9.71 25.47
N GLU A 13 6.18 8.43 25.13
CA GLU A 13 6.27 7.98 23.74
C GLU A 13 5.10 8.59 22.96
N GLU A 14 5.39 9.58 22.11
CA GLU A 14 4.45 9.99 21.07
C GLU A 14 4.24 8.81 20.13
N VAL A 15 3.10 8.13 20.27
CA VAL A 15 2.70 7.05 19.38
C VAL A 15 2.51 7.64 17.98
N ALA A 16 3.36 7.25 17.04
CA ALA A 16 3.26 7.67 15.65
C ALA A 16 1.85 7.37 15.10
N VAL A 17 1.18 8.39 14.57
CA VAL A 17 -0.16 8.24 13.99
C VAL A 17 -0.09 7.37 12.73
N LYS A 18 -0.81 6.25 12.74
CA LYS A 18 -0.84 5.30 11.62
C LYS A 18 -1.63 5.84 10.44
N TYR A 19 -1.18 5.55 9.23
CA TYR A 19 -1.83 6.02 8.00
C TYR A 19 -3.26 5.54 7.79
N CYS A 20 -3.61 4.39 8.37
CA CYS A 20 -4.92 3.75 8.28
C CYS A 20 -5.88 4.17 9.41
N THR A 21 -5.53 5.18 10.21
CA THR A 21 -6.35 5.67 11.32
C THR A 21 -6.92 7.07 11.06
N ASN A 22 -7.97 7.46 11.78
CA ASN A 22 -8.64 8.76 11.65
C ASN A 22 -9.11 9.06 10.22
N LEU A 23 -9.64 8.05 9.54
CA LEU A 23 -10.04 8.11 8.13
C LEU A 23 -11.33 8.93 7.98
N ARG A 24 -11.41 9.72 6.90
CA ARG A 24 -12.57 10.57 6.56
C ARG A 24 -13.56 9.88 5.62
N ALA A 25 -13.14 8.77 5.01
CA ALA A 25 -13.96 7.87 4.22
C ALA A 25 -13.82 6.42 4.74
N SER A 26 -14.62 5.50 4.21
CA SER A 26 -14.49 4.08 4.53
C SER A 26 -13.31 3.46 3.78
N VAL A 27 -12.72 2.41 4.36
CA VAL A 27 -11.79 1.54 3.63
C VAL A 27 -12.61 0.59 2.76
N GLU A 28 -12.27 0.52 1.48
CA GLU A 28 -12.80 -0.48 0.57
C GLU A 28 -12.01 -1.77 0.72
N THR A 29 -12.70 -2.91 0.72
CA THR A 29 -12.09 -4.22 0.92
C THR A 29 -12.53 -5.20 -0.14
N ASP A 30 -11.64 -6.11 -0.52
CA ASP A 30 -11.95 -7.15 -1.49
C ASP A 30 -11.09 -8.41 -1.25
N VAL A 31 -11.58 -9.57 -1.71
CA VAL A 31 -10.89 -10.86 -1.61
C VAL A 31 -10.70 -11.43 -3.01
N ASN A 32 -9.44 -11.70 -3.37
CA ASN A 32 -9.08 -12.15 -4.70
C ASN A 32 -8.36 -13.50 -4.66
N ALA A 33 -8.62 -14.36 -5.65
CA ALA A 33 -7.89 -15.62 -5.83
C ALA A 33 -6.51 -15.43 -6.49
N ALA A 34 -6.23 -14.25 -7.02
CA ALA A 34 -5.00 -13.88 -7.69
C ALA A 34 -4.66 -12.40 -7.38
N PRO A 35 -3.39 -12.00 -7.42
CA PRO A 35 -3.00 -10.62 -7.14
C PRO A 35 -3.52 -9.68 -8.23
N ARG A 36 -3.82 -8.43 -7.87
CA ARG A 36 -4.32 -7.41 -8.82
C ARG A 36 -3.27 -6.95 -9.83
N ALA A 37 -1.99 -6.93 -9.47
CA ALA A 37 -0.92 -6.52 -10.38
C ALA A 37 -0.73 -7.56 -11.50
N PHE A 38 -1.01 -7.19 -12.75
CA PHE A 38 -1.05 -8.10 -13.90
C PHE A 38 0.21 -8.97 -14.07
N VAL A 39 1.39 -8.38 -13.89
CA VAL A 39 2.67 -9.11 -13.99
C VAL A 39 2.75 -10.21 -12.92
N HIS A 40 2.33 -9.90 -11.69
CA HIS A 40 2.34 -10.85 -10.59
C HIS A 40 1.24 -11.90 -10.74
N SER A 41 0.10 -11.57 -11.37
CA SER A 41 -0.95 -12.56 -11.64
C SER A 41 -0.49 -13.65 -12.61
N ARG A 42 0.43 -13.33 -13.52
CA ARG A 42 1.02 -14.32 -14.44
C ARG A 42 1.96 -15.28 -13.72
N GLU A 43 2.86 -14.76 -12.87
CA GLU A 43 3.75 -15.60 -12.07
C GLU A 43 2.98 -16.41 -11.03
N TRP A 44 1.92 -15.85 -10.44
CA TRP A 44 1.04 -16.58 -9.52
C TRP A 44 0.42 -17.83 -10.15
N LYS A 45 -0.09 -17.71 -11.38
CA LYS A 45 -0.66 -18.86 -12.11
C LYS A 45 0.36 -19.98 -12.29
N LYS A 46 1.61 -19.64 -12.61
CA LYS A 46 2.70 -20.61 -12.75
C LYS A 46 2.98 -21.32 -11.42
N ILE A 47 3.08 -20.57 -10.32
CA ILE A 47 3.31 -21.13 -8.98
C ILE A 47 2.21 -22.11 -8.61
N MET A 48 0.95 -21.73 -8.82
CA MET A 48 -0.19 -22.59 -8.50
C MET A 48 -0.27 -23.84 -9.40
N ALA A 49 0.30 -23.78 -10.61
CA ALA A 49 0.42 -24.91 -11.53
C ALA A 49 1.67 -25.78 -11.29
N GLY A 50 2.63 -25.33 -10.48
CA GLY A 50 3.93 -25.98 -10.30
C GLY A 50 4.92 -25.72 -11.46
N ASP A 51 4.69 -24.67 -12.24
CA ASP A 51 5.55 -24.28 -13.36
C ASP A 51 6.74 -23.42 -12.91
N PRO A 52 7.84 -23.39 -13.68
CA PRO A 52 8.98 -22.51 -13.40
C PRO A 52 8.60 -21.03 -13.46
N VAL A 53 8.94 -20.27 -12.42
CA VAL A 53 8.88 -18.81 -12.38
C VAL A 53 10.25 -18.19 -12.55
N GLU A 54 10.29 -16.95 -13.04
CA GLU A 54 11.54 -16.20 -13.15
C GLU A 54 12.04 -15.84 -11.75
N ILE A 55 13.31 -16.14 -11.48
CA ILE A 55 13.96 -15.71 -10.24
C ILE A 55 14.09 -14.19 -10.30
N ASN A 56 13.58 -13.51 -9.27
CA ASN A 56 13.72 -12.06 -9.15
C ASN A 56 15.21 -11.68 -9.33
N PRO A 57 15.56 -10.75 -10.26
CA PRO A 57 16.95 -10.41 -10.58
C PRO A 57 17.82 -10.01 -9.39
N SER A 58 17.21 -9.50 -8.31
CA SER A 58 17.91 -9.18 -7.05
C SER A 58 18.40 -10.41 -6.26
N VAL A 59 17.98 -11.61 -6.65
CA VAL A 59 18.27 -12.89 -5.98
C VAL A 59 19.22 -13.76 -6.80
N GLY A 60 19.16 -13.61 -8.12
CA GLY A 60 19.88 -14.42 -9.07
C GLY A 60 19.21 -14.35 -10.43
N HIS A 61 19.62 -15.25 -11.31
CA HIS A 61 19.12 -15.31 -12.68
C HIS A 61 18.60 -16.72 -12.97
N GLY A 62 17.63 -16.82 -13.88
CA GLY A 62 17.08 -18.08 -14.37
C GLY A 62 15.66 -18.37 -13.89
N MET A 63 15.25 -19.63 -14.09
CA MET A 63 13.89 -20.10 -13.77
C MET A 63 13.95 -21.12 -12.64
N LYS A 64 12.97 -21.09 -11.73
CA LYS A 64 12.85 -22.06 -10.64
C LYS A 64 11.37 -22.39 -10.38
N ILE A 65 11.05 -23.65 -10.14
CA ILE A 65 9.76 -24.04 -9.56
C ILE A 65 9.78 -23.67 -8.08
N MET A 66 8.84 -22.84 -7.65
CA MET A 66 8.75 -22.35 -6.27
C MET A 66 7.41 -22.72 -5.66
N THR A 67 7.41 -23.04 -4.37
CA THR A 67 6.20 -23.06 -3.56
C THR A 67 5.70 -21.63 -3.29
N VAL A 68 4.44 -21.50 -2.88
CA VAL A 68 3.86 -20.21 -2.45
C VAL A 68 4.68 -19.59 -1.31
N ALA A 69 5.09 -20.41 -0.33
CA ALA A 69 5.90 -19.96 0.80
C ALA A 69 7.29 -19.46 0.38
N GLU A 70 7.95 -20.13 -0.58
CA GLU A 70 9.23 -19.66 -1.12
C GLU A 70 9.07 -18.34 -1.89
N TRP A 71 8.03 -18.22 -2.70
CA TRP A 71 7.78 -17.02 -3.49
C TRP A 71 7.48 -15.80 -2.62
N ALA A 72 6.64 -15.97 -1.60
CA ALA A 72 6.28 -14.91 -0.65
C ALA A 72 7.29 -14.75 0.50
N GLY A 73 8.33 -15.58 0.56
CA GLY A 73 9.21 -15.71 1.74
C GLY A 73 9.98 -14.45 2.12
N ARG A 74 10.14 -13.50 1.18
CA ARG A 74 10.83 -12.22 1.41
C ARG A 74 9.89 -11.07 1.70
N TRP A 75 8.59 -11.27 1.51
CA TRP A 75 7.62 -10.23 1.75
C TRP A 75 7.47 -10.02 3.26
N LYS A 76 7.50 -8.76 3.68
CA LYS A 76 7.24 -8.42 5.07
C LYS A 76 5.79 -8.72 5.41
N ARG A 77 5.48 -8.81 6.70
CA ARG A 77 4.09 -8.79 7.17
C ARG A 77 3.58 -7.34 7.15
N ASN A 78 2.27 -7.17 6.97
CA ASN A 78 1.60 -5.92 7.24
C ASN A 78 0.95 -6.01 8.62
N ASP A 79 1.52 -5.34 9.62
CA ASP A 79 1.00 -5.39 11.01
C ASP A 79 -0.22 -4.49 11.22
N ASP A 80 -0.53 -3.59 10.28
CA ASP A 80 -1.74 -2.78 10.33
C ASP A 80 -2.98 -3.55 9.84
N PHE A 81 -2.76 -4.52 8.95
CA PHE A 81 -3.77 -5.43 8.42
C PHE A 81 -3.29 -6.89 8.47
N PRO A 82 -3.13 -7.45 9.68
CA PRO A 82 -2.48 -8.74 9.87
C PRO A 82 -3.31 -9.93 9.42
N ASP A 83 -4.62 -9.78 9.33
CA ASP A 83 -5.60 -10.83 9.09
C ASP A 83 -6.00 -10.96 7.61
N CYS A 84 -6.17 -12.21 7.20
CA CYS A 84 -6.77 -12.56 5.93
C CYS A 84 -8.28 -12.33 5.98
N LEU A 85 -8.81 -11.54 5.05
CA LEU A 85 -10.24 -11.25 4.93
C LEU A 85 -11.07 -12.50 4.57
N ALA A 86 -10.46 -13.53 3.98
CA ALA A 86 -11.15 -14.75 3.55
C ALA A 86 -11.33 -15.78 4.66
N CYS A 87 -10.29 -16.01 5.48
CA CYS A 87 -10.26 -17.09 6.47
C CYS A 87 -9.86 -16.66 7.88
N GLY A 88 -9.54 -15.39 8.10
CA GLY A 88 -9.12 -14.86 9.39
C GLY A 88 -7.69 -15.25 9.83
N SER A 89 -6.95 -16.01 9.02
CA SER A 89 -5.56 -16.36 9.33
C SER A 89 -4.67 -15.13 9.46
N LEU A 90 -3.73 -15.19 10.40
CA LEU A 90 -2.68 -14.18 10.61
C LEU A 90 -1.38 -14.50 9.83
N ASN A 91 -1.32 -15.65 9.16
CA ASN A 91 -0.19 -16.08 8.35
C ASN A 91 -0.22 -15.40 6.98
N THR A 92 0.00 -14.09 6.98
CA THR A 92 -0.11 -13.23 5.80
C THR A 92 1.23 -12.57 5.45
N ARG A 93 1.39 -12.24 4.16
CA ARG A 93 2.57 -11.58 3.60
C ARG A 93 2.12 -10.40 2.74
N GLU A 94 2.73 -9.24 2.90
CA GLU A 94 2.43 -8.03 2.13
C GLU A 94 2.96 -8.17 0.70
N HIS A 95 2.05 -8.32 -0.25
CA HIS A 95 2.36 -8.45 -1.67
C HIS A 95 2.50 -7.08 -2.34
N HIS A 96 1.63 -6.14 -1.98
CA HIS A 96 1.60 -4.80 -2.54
C HIS A 96 1.24 -3.79 -1.46
N PHE A 97 1.96 -2.67 -1.46
CA PHE A 97 1.60 -1.51 -0.65
C PHE A 97 2.05 -0.23 -1.35
N ILE A 98 1.11 0.69 -1.50
CA ILE A 98 1.40 2.05 -1.92
C ILE A 98 0.69 3.03 -1.01
N GLN A 99 1.36 4.15 -0.79
CA GLN A 99 0.83 5.26 -0.02
C GLN A 99 1.25 6.54 -0.70
N THR A 100 0.29 7.44 -0.89
CA THR A 100 0.50 8.75 -1.49
C THR A 100 -0.14 9.81 -0.62
N TRP A 101 0.63 10.85 -0.33
CA TRP A 101 0.15 12.06 0.33
C TRP A 101 0.24 13.21 -0.66
N CYS A 102 -0.86 13.92 -0.83
CA CYS A 102 -0.90 15.08 -1.69
C CYS A 102 -1.76 16.17 -1.05
N ARG A 103 -1.16 17.35 -0.82
CA ARG A 103 -1.86 18.54 -0.30
C ARG A 103 -2.66 18.26 0.99
N GLY A 104 -2.10 17.47 1.89
CA GLY A 104 -2.74 17.09 3.16
C GLY A 104 -3.78 15.96 3.06
N ASN A 105 -4.09 15.49 1.84
CA ASN A 105 -4.96 14.34 1.60
C ASN A 105 -4.13 13.08 1.35
N ARG A 106 -4.67 11.91 1.71
CA ARG A 106 -4.01 10.61 1.51
C ARG A 106 -4.82 9.67 0.65
N LYS A 107 -4.09 8.88 -0.14
CA LYS A 107 -4.58 7.69 -0.84
C LYS A 107 -3.62 6.55 -0.56
N TRP A 108 -4.13 5.36 -0.30
CA TRP A 108 -3.29 4.17 -0.11
C TRP A 108 -4.01 2.91 -0.55
N GLU A 109 -3.21 1.91 -0.91
CA GLU A 109 -3.66 0.60 -1.35
C GLU A 109 -2.74 -0.46 -0.73
N SER A 110 -3.32 -1.57 -0.26
CA SER A 110 -2.63 -2.66 0.41
C SER A 110 -3.20 -3.99 -0.06
N GLU A 111 -2.33 -4.91 -0.46
CA GLU A 111 -2.68 -6.28 -0.80
C GLU A 111 -1.81 -7.24 0.00
N THR A 112 -2.43 -8.16 0.73
CA THR A 112 -1.73 -9.22 1.46
C THR A 112 -2.12 -10.60 0.94
N LEU A 113 -1.15 -11.49 0.76
CA LEU A 113 -1.34 -12.91 0.45
C LEU A 113 -1.44 -13.70 1.75
N CYS A 114 -2.46 -14.53 1.89
CA CYS A 114 -2.56 -15.53 2.96
C CYS A 114 -1.81 -16.81 2.58
N LEU A 115 -0.90 -17.28 3.42
CA LEU A 115 -0.14 -18.52 3.18
C LEU A 115 -0.90 -19.79 3.56
N ASP A 116 -2.07 -19.67 4.20
CA ASP A 116 -2.88 -20.83 4.58
C ASP A 116 -3.98 -21.12 3.54
N CYS A 117 -4.66 -20.09 3.04
CA CYS A 117 -5.74 -20.25 2.06
C CYS A 117 -5.41 -19.73 0.65
N HIS A 118 -4.23 -19.11 0.48
CA HIS A 118 -3.74 -18.57 -0.80
C HIS A 118 -4.63 -17.48 -1.45
N ASN A 119 -5.59 -16.92 -0.71
CA ASN A 119 -6.33 -15.74 -1.15
C ASN A 119 -5.58 -14.46 -0.82
N TYR A 120 -5.86 -13.44 -1.61
CA TYR A 120 -5.37 -12.08 -1.46
C TYR A 120 -6.43 -11.21 -0.80
N SER A 121 -6.03 -10.47 0.23
CA SER A 121 -6.86 -9.48 0.91
C SER A 121 -6.46 -8.09 0.43
N TRP A 122 -7.36 -7.43 -0.29
CA TRP A 122 -7.18 -6.07 -0.78
C TRP A 122 -7.86 -5.09 0.16
N ARG A 123 -7.18 -3.96 0.41
CA ARG A 123 -7.72 -2.81 1.14
C ARG A 123 -7.28 -1.54 0.41
N SER A 124 -8.20 -0.62 0.17
CA SER A 124 -7.88 0.68 -0.43
C SER A 124 -8.63 1.81 0.25
N TYR A 125 -8.03 2.99 0.20
CA TYR A 125 -8.58 4.20 0.77
C TYR A 125 -8.18 5.41 -0.05
N CYS A 126 -9.10 6.35 -0.17
CA CYS A 126 -8.86 7.66 -0.74
C CYS A 126 -9.62 8.69 0.08
N ASP A 127 -8.94 9.75 0.53
CA ASP A 127 -9.65 10.92 1.06
C ASP A 127 -10.59 11.50 -0.01
N PRO A 128 -11.79 11.99 0.37
CA PRO A 128 -12.75 12.53 -0.59
C PRO A 128 -12.22 13.69 -1.45
N GLU A 129 -11.34 14.52 -0.88
CA GLU A 129 -10.74 15.68 -1.54
C GLU A 129 -9.34 15.40 -2.12
N PHE A 130 -8.93 14.13 -2.17
CA PHE A 130 -7.66 13.77 -2.76
C PHE A 130 -7.65 14.09 -4.27
N THR A 131 -6.65 14.85 -4.69
CA THR A 131 -6.38 15.13 -6.10
C THR A 131 -4.93 14.80 -6.40
N THR A 132 -4.70 14.15 -7.55
CA THR A 132 -3.35 13.91 -8.06
C THR A 132 -2.69 15.23 -8.47
N PRO A 133 -1.34 15.29 -8.55
CA PRO A 133 -0.65 16.47 -9.07
C PRO A 133 -1.20 16.95 -10.42
N SER A 134 -1.43 16.04 -11.35
CA SER A 134 -1.93 16.35 -12.69
C SER A 134 -3.37 16.89 -12.69
N GLU A 135 -4.26 16.32 -11.87
CA GLU A 135 -5.64 16.83 -11.73
C GLU A 135 -5.64 18.25 -11.16
N HIS A 136 -4.87 18.49 -10.10
CA HIS A 136 -4.76 19.82 -9.53
C HIS A 136 -4.15 20.84 -10.50
N GLU A 137 -3.12 20.46 -11.26
CA GLU A 137 -2.56 21.33 -12.31
C GLU A 137 -3.60 21.67 -13.36
N LYS A 138 -4.37 20.68 -13.83
CA LYS A 138 -5.46 20.89 -14.78
C LYS A 138 -6.51 21.86 -14.24
N GLU A 139 -6.93 21.70 -12.97
CA GLU A 139 -7.87 22.62 -12.32
C GLU A 139 -7.30 24.04 -12.22
N ARG A 140 -6.02 24.18 -11.86
CA ARG A 140 -5.35 25.49 -11.78
C ARG A 140 -5.31 26.17 -13.14
N TRP A 141 -4.95 25.45 -14.21
CA TRP A 141 -4.92 25.98 -15.57
C TRP A 141 -6.32 26.39 -16.05
N ASN A 142 -7.34 25.57 -15.80
CA ASN A 142 -8.72 25.91 -16.16
C ASN A 142 -9.18 27.21 -15.48
N LYS A 143 -8.89 27.39 -14.19
CA LYS A 143 -9.20 28.64 -13.46
C LYS A 143 -8.48 29.86 -14.04
N MET A 144 -7.25 29.72 -14.51
CA MET A 144 -6.51 30.80 -15.19
C MET A 144 -7.15 31.16 -16.53
N LEU A 145 -7.57 30.18 -17.31
CA LEU A 145 -8.25 30.41 -18.60
C LEU A 145 -9.61 31.10 -18.40
N GLU A 146 -10.39 30.67 -17.42
CA GLU A 146 -11.66 31.31 -17.05
C GLU A 146 -11.44 32.75 -16.58
N GLY A 147 -10.43 32.98 -15.74
CA GLY A 147 -10.05 34.32 -15.28
C GLY A 147 -9.59 35.25 -16.40
N ASN A 148 -8.74 34.77 -17.31
CA ASN A 148 -8.29 35.55 -18.47
C ASN A 148 -9.47 35.87 -19.42
N SER A 149 -10.37 34.91 -19.62
CA SER A 149 -11.59 35.11 -20.41
C SER A 149 -12.51 36.17 -19.78
N ALA A 150 -12.65 36.16 -18.45
CA ALA A 150 -13.44 37.14 -17.71
C ALA A 150 -12.82 38.55 -17.71
N LEU A 151 -11.49 38.65 -17.85
CA LEU A 151 -10.75 39.91 -17.90
C LEU A 151 -10.56 40.46 -19.33
N GLY A 152 -11.09 39.78 -20.35
CA GLY A 152 -10.98 40.21 -21.75
C GLY A 152 -9.55 40.21 -22.30
N VAL A 153 -8.67 39.40 -21.72
CA VAL A 153 -7.28 39.25 -22.21
C VAL A 153 -7.28 38.16 -23.28
N GLU A 154 -7.29 38.57 -24.55
CA GLU A 154 -7.15 37.65 -25.68
C GLU A 154 -5.68 37.17 -25.82
N ASN A 155 -5.50 35.88 -26.13
CA ASN A 155 -4.19 35.24 -26.36
C ASN A 155 -3.58 35.62 -27.71
#